data_AF-A0A973Q2R8-F1
#
_entry.id   AF-A0A973Q2R8-F1
#
_cell.length_a   1.000
_cell.length_b   1.000
_cell.length_c   1.000
_cell.angle_alpha   90.00
_cell.angle_beta   90.00
_cell.angle_gamma   90.00
#
_symmetry.space_group_name_H-M   'P 1'
#
loop_
_entity.id
_entity.type
_entity.pdbx_description
1 polymer ?
#
loop_
_entity_poly.entity_id
_entity_poly.type
_entity_poly.pdbx_seq_one_letter_code
_entity_poly.pdbx_strand_id
1 'polypeptide(L)'
;MGKALNYLGQLRPYSYADLLLLFVALDASTSQVLGLSLLWFGFLTHLEWRHRDVGRARWPWYVWVTLWVAATAVLRDPQVIPFFALATGYSLKKRYPALAAVSPLLNGGLKVALVIPLQGADQGALLVVLALMTVRNLLGDVRDAEKDHREGVRTLPVRLGYTRRTPWVYPLFLAATSAVWAVWGGVGWGVWVAAVAVQAATYHLTPR
;
A
#
# COMPACT_ATOMS: atom_id res chain seq x y z
N MET A 1 5.78 8.97 -20.86
CA MET A 1 5.60 7.56 -20.45
C MET A 1 4.39 6.98 -21.17
N GLY A 2 4.50 5.81 -21.80
CA GLY A 2 3.37 5.18 -22.49
C GLY A 2 2.21 4.89 -21.52
N LYS A 3 0.98 4.83 -22.05
CA LYS A 3 -0.24 4.60 -21.24
C LYS A 3 -0.16 3.31 -20.42
N ALA A 4 0.42 2.24 -20.99
CA ALA A 4 0.63 0.97 -20.30
C ALA A 4 1.56 1.09 -19.07
N LEU A 5 2.70 1.77 -19.23
CA LEU A 5 3.64 2.01 -18.14
C LEU A 5 3.04 2.89 -17.04
N ASN A 6 2.14 3.81 -17.39
CA ASN A 6 1.38 4.60 -16.42
C ASN A 6 0.47 3.72 -15.55
N TYR A 7 -0.29 2.81 -16.15
CA TYR A 7 -1.10 1.84 -15.41
C TYR A 7 -0.23 0.91 -14.54
N LEU A 8 0.87 0.39 -15.08
CA LEU A 8 1.80 -0.45 -14.31
C LEU A 8 2.36 0.29 -13.09
N GLY A 9 2.81 1.53 -13.29
CA GLY A 9 3.33 2.38 -12.21
C GLY A 9 2.30 2.68 -11.13
N GLN A 10 1.01 2.76 -11.48
CA GLN A 10 -0.09 2.96 -10.53
C GLN A 10 -0.39 1.71 -9.67
N LEU A 11 -0.08 0.51 -10.16
CA LEU A 11 -0.17 -0.74 -9.40
C LEU A 11 0.98 -0.91 -8.38
N ARG A 12 1.95 0.01 -8.38
CA ARG A 12 3.06 0.13 -7.41
C ARG A 12 3.76 -1.22 -7.16
N PRO A 13 4.39 -1.84 -8.18
CA PRO A 13 5.04 -3.15 -8.01
C PRO A 13 6.07 -3.17 -6.88
N TYR A 14 6.79 -2.06 -6.67
CA TYR A 14 7.72 -1.91 -5.53
C TYR A 14 7.03 -2.18 -4.18
N SER A 15 5.82 -1.66 -3.97
CA SER A 15 5.11 -1.81 -2.70
C SER A 15 4.49 -3.20 -2.60
N TYR A 16 4.15 -3.81 -3.74
CA TYR A 16 3.59 -5.16 -3.78
C TYR A 16 4.66 -6.23 -3.51
N ALA A 17 5.90 -6.05 -3.97
CA ALA A 17 7.00 -6.93 -3.63
C ALA A 17 7.23 -7.03 -2.10
N ASP A 18 7.16 -5.90 -1.38
CA ASP A 18 7.20 -5.89 0.08
C ASP A 18 6.00 -6.60 0.72
N LEU A 19 4.80 -6.44 0.16
CA LEU A 19 3.60 -7.16 0.65
C LEU A 19 3.70 -8.67 0.43
N LEU A 20 4.30 -9.13 -0.67
CA LEU A 20 4.53 -10.56 -0.88
C LEU A 20 5.47 -11.14 0.19
N LEU A 21 6.53 -10.42 0.56
CA LEU A 21 7.39 -10.83 1.67
C LEU A 21 6.61 -10.88 2.99
N LEU A 22 5.73 -9.91 3.24
CA LEU A 22 4.85 -9.94 4.42
C LEU A 22 3.91 -11.16 4.40
N PHE A 23 3.32 -11.50 3.26
CA PHE A 23 2.43 -12.67 3.15
C PHE A 23 3.19 -13.97 3.43
N VAL A 24 4.41 -14.09 2.93
CA VAL A 24 5.28 -15.23 3.24
C VAL A 24 5.64 -15.26 4.72
N ALA A 25 5.95 -14.10 5.32
CA ALA A 25 6.28 -14.01 6.75
C ALA A 25 5.12 -14.40 7.69
N LEU A 26 3.89 -14.43 7.18
CA LEU A 26 2.68 -14.79 7.92
C LEU A 26 2.06 -16.10 7.41
N ASP A 27 2.84 -16.93 6.74
CA ASP A 27 2.45 -18.27 6.25
C ASP A 27 1.20 -18.27 5.37
N ALA A 28 1.07 -17.30 4.47
CA ALA A 28 -0.05 -17.24 3.53
C ALA A 28 -0.01 -18.41 2.53
N SER A 29 -1.11 -19.16 2.44
CA SER A 29 -1.33 -20.13 1.37
C SER A 29 -1.47 -19.46 0.00
N THR A 30 -1.30 -20.22 -1.09
CA THR A 30 -1.41 -19.69 -2.46
C THR A 30 -2.77 -19.04 -2.74
N SER A 31 -3.88 -19.61 -2.24
CA SER A 31 -5.22 -19.04 -2.39
C SER A 31 -5.37 -17.73 -1.64
N GLN A 32 -4.80 -17.62 -0.43
CA GLN A 32 -4.75 -16.38 0.33
C GLN A 32 -3.92 -15.33 -0.42
N VAL A 33 -2.72 -15.67 -0.89
CA VAL A 33 -1.89 -14.73 -1.68
C VAL A 33 -2.65 -14.20 -2.89
N LEU A 34 -3.35 -15.06 -3.64
CA LEU A 34 -4.19 -14.64 -4.76
C LEU A 34 -5.29 -13.66 -4.32
N GLY A 35 -6.09 -14.03 -3.31
CA GLY A 35 -7.19 -13.21 -2.83
C GLY A 35 -6.73 -11.85 -2.27
N LEU A 36 -5.66 -11.83 -1.49
CA LEU A 36 -5.06 -10.63 -0.94
C LEU A 36 -4.46 -9.72 -2.01
N SER A 37 -3.90 -10.32 -3.07
CA SER A 37 -3.41 -9.56 -4.22
C SER A 37 -4.56 -8.90 -4.99
N LEU A 38 -5.68 -9.61 -5.17
CA LEU A 38 -6.89 -9.04 -5.77
C LEU A 38 -7.45 -7.88 -4.93
N LEU A 39 -7.50 -8.02 -3.60
CA LEU A 39 -7.87 -6.92 -2.70
C LEU A 39 -6.93 -5.72 -2.85
N TRP A 40 -5.62 -5.95 -2.84
CA TRP A 40 -4.61 -4.90 -2.94
C TRP A 40 -4.68 -4.14 -4.28
N PHE A 41 -4.72 -4.85 -5.41
CA PHE A 41 -4.83 -4.22 -6.72
C PHE A 41 -6.21 -3.57 -6.92
N GLY A 42 -7.28 -4.16 -6.38
CA GLY A 42 -8.59 -3.51 -6.32
C GLY A 42 -8.54 -2.21 -5.54
N PHE A 43 -7.86 -2.17 -4.39
CA PHE A 43 -7.65 -0.95 -3.62
C PHE A 43 -6.87 0.10 -4.41
N LEU A 44 -5.77 -0.26 -5.08
CA LEU A 44 -4.98 0.69 -5.85
C LEU A 44 -5.79 1.26 -7.03
N THR A 45 -6.50 0.41 -7.77
CA THR A 45 -7.36 0.87 -8.88
C THR A 45 -8.53 1.73 -8.39
N HIS A 46 -9.12 1.42 -7.23
CA HIS A 46 -10.11 2.26 -6.55
C HIS A 46 -9.52 3.62 -6.15
N LEU A 47 -8.34 3.63 -5.54
CA LEU A 47 -7.62 4.83 -5.11
C LEU A 47 -7.37 5.78 -6.29
N GLU A 48 -6.87 5.26 -7.39
CA GLU A 48 -6.57 6.05 -8.60
C GLU A 48 -7.87 6.54 -9.28
N TRP A 49 -8.94 5.74 -9.27
CA TRP A 49 -10.26 6.17 -9.74
C TRP A 49 -10.84 7.34 -8.92
N ARG A 50 -10.61 7.34 -7.60
CA ARG A 50 -11.07 8.40 -6.69
C ARG A 50 -10.23 9.67 -6.76
N HIS A 51 -8.90 9.55 -6.74
CA HIS A 51 -7.99 10.69 -6.63
C HIS A 51 -7.93 11.52 -7.92
N ARG A 52 -8.02 10.88 -9.10
CA ARG A 52 -8.03 11.56 -10.42
C ARG A 52 -6.87 12.55 -10.62
N ASP A 53 -5.69 12.21 -10.13
CA ASP A 53 -4.50 13.06 -10.24
C ASP A 53 -4.17 13.40 -11.70
N VAL A 54 -3.72 14.63 -11.94
CA VAL A 54 -3.31 15.10 -13.27
C VAL A 54 -2.12 14.26 -13.77
N GLY A 55 -2.15 13.89 -15.05
CA GLY A 55 -1.08 13.08 -15.68
C GLY A 55 -1.17 11.57 -15.40
N ARG A 56 -2.17 11.11 -14.63
CA ARG A 56 -2.42 9.69 -14.39
C ARG A 56 -3.48 9.13 -15.34
N ALA A 57 -3.23 7.93 -15.87
CA ALA A 57 -4.22 7.18 -16.63
C ALA A 57 -5.41 6.83 -15.73
N ARG A 58 -6.64 6.90 -16.26
CA ARG A 58 -7.86 6.65 -15.49
C ARG A 58 -8.24 5.17 -15.57
N TRP A 59 -8.41 4.54 -14.41
CA TRP A 59 -9.01 3.22 -14.32
C TRP A 59 -10.54 3.33 -14.47
N PRO A 60 -11.17 2.48 -15.29
CA PRO A 60 -12.62 2.30 -15.25
C PRO A 60 -13.06 1.75 -13.89
N TRP A 61 -14.22 2.19 -13.40
CA TRP A 61 -14.70 1.82 -12.06
C TRP A 61 -14.94 0.31 -11.91
N TYR A 62 -15.35 -0.37 -12.99
CA TYR A 62 -15.63 -1.80 -12.94
C TYR A 62 -14.37 -2.62 -12.62
N VAL A 63 -13.16 -2.12 -12.91
CA VAL A 63 -11.92 -2.87 -12.67
C VAL A 63 -11.74 -3.14 -11.18
N TRP A 64 -11.86 -2.11 -10.33
CA TRP A 64 -11.68 -2.30 -8.89
C TRP A 64 -12.83 -3.11 -8.27
N VAL A 65 -14.05 -2.94 -8.79
CA VAL A 65 -15.22 -3.73 -8.35
C VAL A 65 -15.03 -5.20 -8.67
N THR A 66 -14.65 -5.55 -9.90
CA THR A 66 -14.40 -6.94 -10.30
C THR A 66 -13.30 -7.58 -9.46
N LEU A 67 -12.21 -6.85 -9.19
CA LEU A 67 -11.12 -7.34 -8.34
C LEU A 67 -11.60 -7.61 -6.90
N TRP A 68 -12.39 -6.71 -6.31
CA TRP A 68 -12.93 -6.92 -4.96
C TRP A 68 -13.95 -8.06 -4.90
N VAL A 69 -14.84 -8.19 -5.89
CA VAL A 69 -15.79 -9.31 -5.96
C VAL A 69 -15.05 -10.65 -6.09
N ALA A 70 -14.06 -10.72 -6.99
CA ALA A 70 -13.23 -11.91 -7.16
C ALA A 70 -12.47 -12.25 -5.87
N ALA A 71 -11.91 -11.25 -5.18
CA ALA A 71 -11.23 -11.46 -3.92
C ALA A 71 -12.15 -12.02 -2.83
N THR A 72 -13.36 -11.49 -2.68
CA THR A 72 -14.36 -12.01 -1.73
C THR A 72 -14.74 -13.45 -2.05
N ALA A 73 -14.87 -13.80 -3.34
CA ALA A 73 -15.18 -15.16 -3.77
C ALA A 73 -14.04 -16.16 -3.47
N VAL A 74 -12.79 -15.70 -3.57
CA VAL A 74 -11.58 -16.51 -3.29
C VAL A 74 -11.35 -16.66 -1.78
N LEU A 75 -11.39 -15.56 -1.02
CA LEU A 75 -11.07 -15.56 0.41
C LEU A 75 -12.21 -16.10 1.27
N ARG A 76 -13.46 -15.80 0.90
CA ARG A 76 -14.68 -16.17 1.65
C ARG A 76 -14.63 -15.81 3.14
N ASP A 77 -13.90 -14.76 3.48
CA ASP A 77 -13.67 -14.32 4.85
C ASP A 77 -14.40 -13.00 5.12
N PRO A 78 -15.23 -12.88 6.17
CA PRO A 78 -15.90 -11.62 6.52
C PRO A 78 -14.94 -10.48 6.90
N GLN A 79 -13.68 -10.76 7.22
CA GLN A 79 -12.64 -9.77 7.52
C GLN A 79 -12.26 -8.90 6.31
N VAL A 80 -12.73 -9.23 5.10
CA VAL A 80 -12.65 -8.32 3.94
C VAL A 80 -13.48 -7.05 4.10
N ILE A 81 -14.50 -7.05 4.97
CA ILE A 81 -15.37 -5.89 5.22
C ILE A 81 -14.58 -4.73 5.86
N PRO A 82 -13.84 -4.94 6.98
CA PRO A 82 -12.89 -3.95 7.49
C PRO A 82 -11.91 -3.42 6.43
N PHE A 83 -11.42 -4.28 5.54
CA PHE A 83 -10.53 -3.87 4.44
C PHE A 83 -11.23 -2.86 3.52
N PHE A 84 -12.46 -3.12 3.08
CA PHE A 84 -13.22 -2.19 2.22
C PHE A 84 -13.49 -0.84 2.90
N ALA A 85 -13.83 -0.86 4.19
CA ALA A 85 -14.07 0.36 4.96
C ALA A 85 -12.79 1.23 5.04
N LEU A 86 -11.65 0.61 5.37
CA LEU A 86 -10.36 1.31 5.47
C LEU A 86 -9.83 1.76 4.11
N ALA A 87 -10.00 0.96 3.06
CA ALA A 87 -9.65 1.31 1.68
C ALA A 87 -10.43 2.55 1.23
N THR A 88 -11.74 2.56 1.49
CA THR A 88 -12.62 3.69 1.18
C THR A 88 -12.21 4.92 1.97
N GLY A 89 -12.04 4.79 3.30
CA GLY A 89 -11.60 5.89 4.17
C GLY A 89 -10.28 6.49 3.72
N TYR A 90 -9.28 5.65 3.39
CA TYR A 90 -7.98 6.11 2.89
C TYR A 90 -8.11 6.85 1.55
N SER A 91 -8.95 6.38 0.62
CA SER A 91 -9.17 7.02 -0.69
C SER A 91 -9.82 8.41 -0.60
N LEU A 92 -10.48 8.71 0.52
CA LEU A 92 -11.17 9.97 0.75
C LEU A 92 -10.24 11.04 1.35
N LYS A 93 -8.96 10.73 1.59
CA LYS A 93 -7.99 11.64 2.23
C LYS A 93 -7.81 12.98 1.52
N LYS A 94 -7.92 13.01 0.18
CA LYS A 94 -7.84 14.27 -0.58
C LYS A 94 -9.07 15.18 -0.39
N ARG A 95 -10.22 14.62 -0.02
CA ARG A 95 -11.48 15.36 0.16
C ARG A 95 -11.69 15.82 1.60
N TYR A 96 -11.28 15.01 2.57
CA TYR A 96 -11.53 15.30 3.98
C TYR A 96 -10.21 15.51 4.73
N PRO A 97 -9.93 16.74 5.22
CA PRO A 97 -8.69 17.03 5.92
C PRO A 97 -8.42 16.13 7.12
N ALA A 98 -9.46 15.74 7.87
CA ALA A 98 -9.31 14.84 9.02
C ALA A 98 -8.71 13.49 8.60
N LEU A 99 -9.21 12.91 7.50
CA LEU A 99 -8.70 11.65 6.95
C LEU A 99 -7.29 11.79 6.38
N ALA A 100 -6.91 12.97 5.86
CA ALA A 100 -5.53 13.25 5.45
C ALA A 100 -4.55 13.18 6.63
N ALA A 101 -4.94 13.69 7.80
CA ALA A 101 -4.07 13.69 8.98
C ALA A 101 -3.83 12.28 9.54
N VAL A 102 -4.86 11.44 9.50
CA VAL A 102 -4.78 10.05 10.00
C VAL A 102 -4.50 9.04 8.88
N SER A 103 -4.14 9.51 7.68
CA SER A 103 -3.90 8.65 6.52
C SER A 103 -2.86 7.55 6.77
N PRO A 104 -1.76 7.80 7.53
CA PRO A 104 -0.84 6.76 7.93
C PRO A 104 -1.49 5.62 8.73
N LEU A 105 -2.32 5.96 9.71
CA LEU A 105 -3.02 4.97 10.53
C LEU A 105 -4.06 4.20 9.72
N LEU A 106 -4.83 4.88 8.86
CA LEU A 106 -5.76 4.22 7.94
C LEU A 106 -5.02 3.24 7.01
N ASN A 107 -3.85 3.63 6.53
CA ASN A 107 -3.02 2.78 5.69
C ASN A 107 -2.48 1.58 6.47
N GLY A 108 -1.97 1.77 7.69
CA GLY A 108 -1.52 0.67 8.55
C GLY A 108 -2.64 -0.30 8.90
N GLY A 109 -3.79 0.22 9.33
CA GLY A 109 -4.99 -0.56 9.57
C GLY A 109 -5.45 -1.32 8.32
N LEU A 110 -5.35 -0.72 7.14
CA LEU A 110 -5.67 -1.41 5.88
C LEU A 110 -4.78 -2.64 5.66
N LYS A 111 -3.51 -2.61 6.10
CA LYS A 111 -2.58 -3.76 5.97
C LYS A 111 -2.89 -4.80 7.04
N VAL A 112 -3.25 -4.39 8.25
CA VAL A 112 -3.78 -5.29 9.28
C VAL A 112 -5.02 -6.02 8.77
N ALA A 113 -6.01 -5.29 8.24
CA ALA A 113 -7.23 -5.88 7.68
C ALA A 113 -6.96 -6.77 6.46
N LEU A 114 -5.85 -6.56 5.77
CA LEU A 114 -5.40 -7.43 4.67
C LEU A 114 -4.83 -8.74 5.22
N VAL A 115 -4.05 -8.73 6.30
CA VAL A 115 -3.32 -9.93 6.77
C VAL A 115 -3.96 -10.66 7.93
N ILE A 116 -4.98 -10.08 8.58
CA ILE A 116 -5.71 -10.71 9.69
C ILE A 116 -6.30 -12.10 9.37
N PRO A 117 -6.66 -12.46 8.12
CA PRO A 117 -7.12 -13.82 7.81
C PRO A 117 -5.98 -14.87 7.74
N LEU A 118 -4.72 -14.47 7.86
CA LEU A 118 -3.57 -15.36 7.74
C LEU A 118 -3.31 -16.12 9.04
N GLN A 119 -2.84 -17.36 8.93
CA GLN A 119 -2.61 -18.22 10.09
C GLN A 119 -1.49 -17.68 10.99
N GLY A 120 -0.45 -17.08 10.42
CA GLY A 120 0.65 -16.47 11.18
C GLY A 120 0.33 -15.10 11.80
N ALA A 121 -0.89 -14.58 11.63
CA ALA A 121 -1.25 -13.22 12.06
C ALA A 121 -1.78 -13.16 13.50
N ASP A 122 -0.94 -13.57 14.48
CA ASP A 122 -1.25 -13.41 15.89
C ASP A 122 -1.30 -11.92 16.31
N GLN A 123 -1.73 -11.64 17.56
CA GLN A 123 -1.85 -10.26 18.04
C GLN A 123 -0.53 -9.48 17.97
N GLY A 124 0.60 -10.13 18.25
CA GLY A 124 1.92 -9.50 18.15
C GLY A 124 2.28 -9.15 16.71
N ALA A 125 2.03 -10.08 15.78
CA ALA A 125 2.21 -9.88 14.36
C ALA A 125 1.37 -8.72 13.82
N LEU A 126 0.08 -8.66 14.18
CA LEU A 126 -0.80 -7.57 13.77
C LEU A 126 -0.33 -6.20 14.30
N LEU A 127 0.19 -6.13 15.53
CA LEU A 127 0.75 -4.90 16.10
C LEU A 127 2.01 -4.45 15.35
N VAL A 128 2.91 -5.38 15.00
CA VAL A 128 4.12 -5.05 14.22
C VAL A 128 3.74 -4.58 12.82
N VAL A 129 2.80 -5.25 12.16
CA VAL A 129 2.28 -4.83 10.85
C VAL A 129 1.67 -3.44 10.93
N LEU A 130 0.83 -3.17 11.94
CA LEU A 130 0.23 -1.85 12.15
C LEU A 130 1.30 -0.77 12.30
N ALA A 131 2.28 -1.00 13.19
CA ALA A 131 3.33 -0.04 13.48
C ALA A 131 4.20 0.25 12.25
N LEU A 132 4.77 -0.79 11.63
CA LEU A 132 5.68 -0.63 10.50
C LEU A 132 4.98 -0.05 9.27
N MET A 133 3.74 -0.47 8.98
CA MET A 133 3.00 0.05 7.83
C MET A 133 2.50 1.47 8.05
N THR A 134 2.16 1.85 9.30
CA THR A 134 1.83 3.23 9.66
C THR A 134 3.03 4.13 9.48
N VAL A 135 4.20 3.76 10.02
CA VAL A 135 5.44 4.54 9.86
C VAL A 135 5.83 4.63 8.39
N ARG A 136 5.75 3.53 7.64
CA ARG A 136 6.04 3.54 6.20
C ARG A 136 5.14 4.49 5.42
N ASN A 137 3.83 4.51 5.71
CA ASN A 137 2.94 5.46 5.03
C ASN A 137 3.21 6.90 5.48
N LEU A 138 3.54 7.14 6.75
CA LEU A 138 3.95 8.47 7.22
C LEU A 138 5.18 8.97 6.44
N LEU A 139 6.19 8.13 6.22
CA LEU A 139 7.35 8.48 5.40
C LEU A 139 7.00 8.67 3.91
N GLY A 140 5.94 8.01 3.43
CA GLY A 140 5.35 8.27 2.12
C GLY A 140 4.73 9.66 2.03
N ASP A 141 4.01 10.08 3.07
CA ASP A 141 3.46 11.43 3.17
C ASP A 141 4.58 12.48 3.35
N VAL A 142 5.68 12.17 4.06
CA VAL A 142 6.88 13.04 4.18
C VAL A 142 7.53 13.23 2.81
N ARG A 143 7.71 12.14 2.05
CA ARG A 143 8.23 12.17 0.69
C ARG A 143 7.41 13.09 -0.23
N ASP A 144 6.09 13.04 -0.11
CA ASP A 144 5.14 13.75 -0.96
C ASP A 144 4.72 15.12 -0.40
N ALA A 145 5.29 15.57 0.72
CA ALA A 145 4.84 16.75 1.45
C ALA A 145 4.80 18.03 0.62
N GLU A 146 5.80 18.25 -0.26
CA GLU A 146 5.79 19.38 -1.19
C GLU A 146 4.59 19.33 -2.14
N LYS A 147 4.29 18.15 -2.71
CA LYS A 147 3.16 17.96 -3.62
C LYS A 147 1.84 18.13 -2.87
N ASP A 148 1.70 17.48 -1.73
CA ASP A 148 0.50 17.57 -0.89
C ASP A 148 0.21 19.02 -0.49
N HIS A 149 1.23 19.79 -0.14
CA HIS A 149 1.11 21.22 0.14
C HIS A 149 0.58 22.00 -1.06
N ARG A 150 1.13 21.79 -2.27
CA ARG A 150 0.68 22.44 -3.51
C ARG A 150 -0.75 22.05 -3.90
N GLU A 151 -1.15 20.81 -3.62
CA GLU A 151 -2.50 20.30 -3.88
C GLU A 151 -3.51 20.60 -2.75
N GLY A 152 -3.08 21.27 -1.67
CA GLY A 152 -3.93 21.60 -0.53
C GLY A 152 -4.31 20.39 0.35
N VAL A 153 -3.63 19.26 0.20
CA VAL A 153 -3.86 18.04 0.97
C VAL A 153 -3.17 18.15 2.34
N ARG A 154 -3.96 18.15 3.41
CA ARG A 154 -3.47 18.38 4.78
C ARG A 154 -3.02 17.10 5.49
N THR A 155 -2.04 16.39 4.92
CA THR A 155 -1.38 15.24 5.57
C THR A 155 -0.66 15.66 6.84
N LEU A 156 -0.34 14.71 7.72
CA LEU A 156 0.31 15.00 9.01
C LEU A 156 1.60 15.83 8.86
N PRO A 157 2.54 15.52 7.95
CA PRO A 157 3.74 16.34 7.76
C PRO A 157 3.40 17.79 7.37
N VAL A 158 2.47 17.99 6.45
CA VAL A 158 2.04 19.33 6.00
C VAL A 158 1.40 20.12 7.14
N ARG A 159 0.60 19.46 8.00
CA ARG A 159 0.01 20.10 9.20
C ARG A 159 1.06 20.52 10.23
N LEU A 160 2.15 19.77 10.32
CA LEU A 160 3.30 20.08 11.17
C LEU A 160 4.26 21.09 10.53
N GLY A 161 3.90 21.67 9.37
CA GLY A 161 4.72 22.67 8.67
C GLY A 161 5.83 22.09 7.79
N TYR A 162 5.89 20.77 7.61
CA TYR A 162 6.86 20.15 6.72
C TYR A 162 6.36 20.16 5.27
N THR A 163 7.07 20.89 4.41
CA THR A 163 6.69 21.11 3.00
C THR A 163 7.83 20.83 2.00
N ARG A 164 8.91 20.18 2.45
CA ARG A 164 10.11 19.90 1.64
C ARG A 164 9.99 18.57 0.90
N ARG A 165 10.69 18.45 -0.23
CA ARG A 165 10.80 17.20 -1.00
C ARG A 165 11.90 16.32 -0.44
N THR A 166 11.55 15.10 -0.03
CA THR A 166 12.52 14.07 0.44
C THR A 166 12.31 12.75 -0.29
N PRO A 167 12.81 12.63 -1.54
CA PRO A 167 12.43 11.53 -2.43
C PRO A 167 12.93 10.14 -1.97
N TRP A 168 13.97 10.10 -1.15
CA TRP A 168 14.68 8.89 -0.73
C TRP A 168 14.21 8.30 0.60
N VAL A 169 13.46 9.04 1.42
CA VAL A 169 13.06 8.55 2.76
C VAL A 169 12.17 7.31 2.68
N TYR A 170 11.21 7.31 1.75
CA TYR A 170 10.29 6.19 1.55
C TYR A 170 10.97 4.91 0.99
N PRO A 171 11.78 4.94 -0.08
CA PRO A 171 12.38 3.74 -0.64
C PRO A 171 13.41 3.12 0.32
N LEU A 172 14.14 3.93 1.09
CA LEU A 172 15.03 3.43 2.14
C LEU A 172 14.23 2.66 3.21
N PHE A 173 13.11 3.21 3.65
CA PHE A 173 12.27 2.54 4.64
C PHE A 173 11.54 1.33 4.07
N LEU A 174 11.18 1.35 2.78
CA LEU A 174 10.60 0.19 2.10
C LEU A 174 11.58 -0.99 2.07
N ALA A 175 12.85 -0.74 1.76
CA ALA A 175 13.89 -1.77 1.82
C ALA A 175 14.07 -2.30 3.25
N ALA A 176 14.01 -1.42 4.25
CA ALA A 176 14.07 -1.80 5.66
C ALA A 176 12.86 -2.66 6.08
N THR A 177 11.63 -2.31 5.72
CA THR A 177 10.45 -3.15 6.03
C THR A 177 10.54 -4.50 5.33
N SER A 178 11.01 -4.53 4.09
CA SER A 178 11.21 -5.78 3.36
C SER A 178 12.27 -6.67 4.00
N ALA A 179 13.34 -6.10 4.57
CA ALA A 179 14.32 -6.85 5.34
C ALA A 179 13.69 -7.46 6.60
N VAL A 180 12.84 -6.70 7.32
CA VAL A 180 12.11 -7.23 8.48
C VAL A 180 11.26 -8.43 8.10
N TRP A 181 10.47 -8.34 7.02
CA TRP A 181 9.64 -9.46 6.57
C TRP A 181 10.47 -10.65 6.10
N ALA A 182 11.58 -10.41 5.43
CA ALA A 182 12.47 -11.49 4.98
C ALA A 182 13.08 -12.24 6.17
N VAL A 183 13.56 -11.52 7.19
CA VAL A 183 14.12 -12.12 8.41
C VAL A 183 13.04 -12.88 9.19
N TRP A 184 11.85 -12.29 9.34
CA TRP A 184 10.74 -12.94 10.04
C TRP A 184 10.30 -14.21 9.32
N GLY A 185 10.02 -14.14 8.02
CA GLY A 185 9.53 -15.27 7.23
C GLY A 185 10.58 -16.33 6.89
N GLY A 186 11.81 -16.22 7.43
CA GLY A 186 12.90 -17.14 7.09
C GLY A 186 13.25 -17.16 5.60
N VAL A 187 13.00 -16.05 4.89
CA VAL A 187 13.16 -15.95 3.45
C VAL A 187 14.64 -15.86 3.11
N GLY A 188 15.10 -16.70 2.18
CA GLY A 188 16.49 -16.69 1.72
C GLY A 188 16.91 -15.34 1.14
N TRP A 189 18.18 -14.98 1.35
CA TRP A 189 18.75 -13.67 0.95
C TRP A 189 18.49 -13.33 -0.53
N GLY A 190 18.51 -14.33 -1.43
CA GLY A 190 18.29 -14.13 -2.86
C GLY A 190 16.89 -13.62 -3.19
N VAL A 191 15.87 -14.07 -2.45
CA VAL A 191 14.48 -13.62 -2.63
C VAL A 191 14.31 -12.18 -2.13
N TRP A 192 14.93 -11.84 -1.00
CA TRP A 192 14.96 -10.45 -0.51
C TRP A 192 15.66 -9.52 -1.51
N VAL A 193 16.83 -9.91 -2.04
CA VAL A 193 17.54 -9.13 -3.08
C VAL A 193 16.68 -8.94 -4.33
N ALA A 194 15.97 -9.98 -4.78
CA ALA A 194 15.05 -9.88 -5.90
C ALA A 194 13.90 -8.89 -5.63
N ALA A 195 13.33 -8.91 -4.41
CA ALA A 195 12.31 -7.95 -4.00
C ALA A 195 12.85 -6.50 -4.01
N VAL A 196 14.05 -6.27 -3.48
CA VAL A 196 14.71 -4.96 -3.49
C VAL A 196 15.02 -4.50 -4.92
N ALA A 197 15.42 -5.41 -5.81
CA ALA A 197 15.65 -5.11 -7.22
C ALA A 197 14.34 -4.66 -7.92
N VAL A 198 13.22 -5.36 -7.68
CA VAL A 198 11.89 -4.94 -8.16
C VAL A 198 11.52 -3.57 -7.59
N GLN A 199 11.81 -3.32 -6.31
CA GLN A 199 11.56 -2.02 -5.68
C GLN A 199 12.34 -0.90 -6.37
N ALA A 200 13.65 -1.06 -6.54
CA ALA A 200 14.50 -0.08 -7.19
C ALA A 200 14.08 0.18 -8.64
N ALA A 201 13.80 -0.88 -9.40
CA ALA A 201 13.43 -0.77 -10.81
C ALA A 201 12.06 -0.11 -11.03
N THR A 202 11.11 -0.29 -10.11
CA THR A 202 9.72 0.13 -10.32
C THR A 202 9.30 1.35 -9.51
N TYR A 203 10.09 1.80 -8.53
CA TYR A 203 9.78 2.95 -7.69
C TYR A 203 9.58 4.26 -8.48
N HIS A 204 10.35 4.44 -9.55
CA HIS A 204 10.28 5.61 -10.42
C HIS A 204 9.12 5.55 -11.43
N LEU A 205 8.43 4.40 -11.56
CA LEU A 205 7.33 4.24 -12.50
C LEU A 205 6.02 4.89 -12.03
N THR A 206 5.84 5.06 -10.71
CA THR A 206 4.61 5.71 -10.20
C THR A 206 4.59 7.18 -10.61
N PRO A 207 3.58 7.63 -11.39
CA PRO A 207 3.49 9.03 -11.79
C PRO A 207 3.30 9.91 -10.55
N ARG A 208 4.07 10.98 -10.40
CA ARG A 208 3.99 11.90 -9.27
C ARG A 208 3.55 13.28 -9.71
#